data_AF-E1X0A0-F1
#
_entry.id   AF-E1X0A0-F1
#
_cell.length_a   1.000
_cell.length_b   1.000
_cell.length_c   1.000
_cell.angle_alpha   90.00
_cell.angle_beta   90.00
_cell.angle_gamma   90.00
#
_symmetry.space_group_name_H-M   'P 1'
#
loop_
_entity.id
_entity.type
_entity.pdbx_description
1 polymer ?
#
loop_
_entity_poly.entity_id
_entity_poly.type
_entity_poly.pdbx_seq_one_letter_code
_entity_poly.pdbx_strand_id
1 'polypeptide(L)'
;MHSVPELLSPAGSLEKLKVAILYGANAVYLGGQKFGLRTAADNFTSAELEEGVEFAHSRDAKVYVVLNSFLHDSDLNELPEFLTLLDTLKVDAVIVSDLGVIETIKKYSNIEIHLSTQASCLNTEAALLWKEMGVKRVVLGREISLQEAKKIKEISGLEIEMFIHGSMCMAYSGNCVISNYTQGRDSNRGGCAHSCRFEYSLDFKNIDKATDEQVKAYFMSSKDLEGIRALPEFIEAGIDSLKVEGRMKSHHYAGTISKVYSDALNHYRDNGDLVSKEVLHWESELRKITHRDYTLGSLREPAGADSIYTEREHESSDYVVAGIVLEVVKDKHLLVEVRSAFYPGDTLELVPFNGPCVEFKADMMVETDGEDCQKSRPGILLKIPYVKEAMQWNLIRAKVLQ
;
A
#
# COMPACT_ATOMS: atom_id res chain seq x y z
N MET A 1 7.87 -6.39 27.38
CA MET A 1 6.90 -5.70 26.51
C MET A 1 7.42 -5.90 25.09
N HIS A 2 6.60 -6.44 24.18
CA HIS A 2 7.02 -6.60 22.78
C HIS A 2 7.20 -5.22 22.13
N SER A 3 8.21 -5.07 21.27
CA SER A 3 8.38 -3.85 20.49
C SER A 3 7.27 -3.76 19.44
N VAL A 4 6.73 -2.57 19.25
CA VAL A 4 5.75 -2.29 18.19
C VAL A 4 6.46 -2.34 16.83
N PRO A 5 5.90 -3.04 15.82
CA PRO A 5 6.54 -3.20 14.52
C PRO A 5 6.62 -1.89 13.72
N GLU A 6 7.55 -1.87 12.76
CA GLU A 6 7.66 -0.85 11.73
C GLU A 6 6.40 -0.86 10.84
N LEU A 7 5.78 0.30 10.60
CA LEU A 7 4.76 0.44 9.57
C LEU A 7 5.39 0.79 8.22
N LEU A 8 5.33 -0.16 7.28
CA LEU A 8 5.84 0.00 5.92
C LEU A 8 4.71 0.30 4.93
N SER A 9 4.63 1.56 4.49
CA SER A 9 3.59 2.05 3.58
C SER A 9 4.03 2.08 2.11
N PRO A 10 3.10 1.91 1.17
CA PRO A 10 3.38 1.98 -0.26
C PRO A 10 3.59 3.42 -0.75
N ALA A 11 4.65 3.64 -1.52
CA ALA A 11 4.90 4.90 -2.22
C ALA A 11 4.98 4.66 -3.75
N GLY A 12 3.92 5.05 -4.46
CA GLY A 12 3.87 4.98 -5.93
C GLY A 12 4.47 6.21 -6.65
N SER A 13 4.60 7.31 -5.92
CA SER A 13 5.10 8.62 -6.38
C SER A 13 5.68 9.39 -5.19
N LEU A 14 6.44 10.45 -5.46
CA LEU A 14 7.01 11.32 -4.41
C LEU A 14 5.93 11.93 -3.51
N GLU A 15 4.79 12.31 -4.10
CA GLU A 15 3.65 12.83 -3.35
C GLU A 15 3.11 11.79 -2.35
N LYS A 16 2.91 10.54 -2.78
CA LYS A 16 2.47 9.44 -1.92
C LYS A 16 3.48 9.12 -0.82
N LEU A 17 4.78 9.22 -1.11
CA LEU A 17 5.84 9.09 -0.10
C LEU A 17 5.65 10.14 0.99
N LYS A 18 5.53 11.43 0.61
CA LYS A 18 5.36 12.52 1.57
C LYS A 18 4.11 12.33 2.42
N VAL A 19 2.99 11.99 1.78
CA VAL A 19 1.72 11.68 2.46
C VAL A 19 1.91 10.52 3.44
N ALA A 20 2.40 9.37 3.01
CA ALA A 20 2.53 8.20 3.88
C ALA A 20 3.36 8.49 5.15
N ILE A 21 4.49 9.19 5.00
CA ILE A 21 5.39 9.53 6.11
C ILE A 21 4.73 10.56 7.05
N LEU A 22 4.11 11.61 6.51
CA LEU A 22 3.44 12.63 7.33
C LEU A 22 2.25 12.05 8.12
N TYR A 23 1.60 11.01 7.59
CA TYR A 23 0.54 10.27 8.26
C TYR A 23 1.05 9.11 9.14
N GLY A 24 2.36 9.01 9.39
CA GLY A 24 2.93 8.16 10.44
C GLY A 24 3.54 6.83 9.98
N ALA A 25 3.78 6.64 8.67
CA ALA A 25 4.60 5.51 8.23
C ALA A 25 6.04 5.64 8.73
N ASN A 26 6.59 4.55 9.29
CA ASN A 26 7.99 4.49 9.73
C ASN A 26 8.94 4.21 8.56
N ALA A 27 8.43 3.55 7.52
CA ALA A 27 9.16 3.28 6.31
C ALA A 27 8.24 3.34 5.10
N VAL A 28 8.81 3.59 3.93
CA VAL A 28 8.12 3.52 2.65
C VAL A 28 8.84 2.59 1.70
N TYR A 29 8.08 1.89 0.85
CA TYR A 29 8.66 1.15 -0.27
C TYR A 29 8.19 1.72 -1.61
N LEU A 30 9.14 1.87 -2.52
CA LEU A 30 8.96 2.50 -3.83
C LEU A 30 9.74 1.78 -4.92
N GLY A 31 9.60 2.21 -6.16
CA GLY A 31 10.41 1.71 -7.27
C GLY A 31 10.92 2.85 -8.13
N GLY A 32 12.11 2.66 -8.69
CA GLY A 32 12.57 3.50 -9.79
C GLY A 32 11.83 3.18 -11.09
N GLN A 33 12.22 3.84 -12.17
CA GLN A 33 11.63 3.63 -13.50
C GLN A 33 11.91 2.23 -14.10
N LYS A 34 12.83 1.46 -13.51
CA LYS A 34 13.22 0.10 -13.93
C LYS A 34 13.20 -0.88 -12.75
N PHE A 35 13.34 -2.16 -13.05
CA PHE A 35 13.57 -3.28 -12.10
C PHE A 35 12.44 -3.68 -11.13
N GLY A 36 11.31 -2.95 -11.08
CA GLY A 36 10.17 -3.27 -10.22
C GLY A 36 8.93 -3.84 -10.94
N LEU A 37 8.05 -4.53 -10.19
CA LEU A 37 6.81 -5.17 -10.69
C LEU A 37 5.58 -4.26 -10.85
N ARG A 38 5.72 -2.95 -10.67
CA ARG A 38 4.60 -1.99 -10.74
C ARG A 38 4.90 -0.93 -11.77
N THR A 39 5.09 -1.35 -13.01
CA THR A 39 5.44 -0.46 -14.14
C THR A 39 4.33 0.55 -14.46
N ALA A 40 3.10 0.28 -14.04
CA ALA A 40 1.96 1.19 -14.19
C ALA A 40 1.80 2.21 -13.03
N ALA A 41 2.64 2.17 -12.00
CA ALA A 41 2.76 3.27 -11.05
C ALA A 41 3.62 4.39 -11.67
N ASP A 42 3.52 5.61 -11.14
CA ASP A 42 4.31 6.76 -11.63
C ASP A 42 5.80 6.46 -11.56
N ASN A 43 6.23 5.83 -10.45
CA ASN A 43 7.61 5.49 -10.14
C ASN A 43 8.54 6.72 -10.07
N PHE A 44 9.72 6.54 -9.51
CA PHE A 44 10.61 7.66 -9.18
C PHE A 44 11.68 7.83 -10.25
N THR A 45 11.83 9.05 -10.75
CA THR A 45 13.06 9.52 -11.39
C THR A 45 14.20 9.59 -10.36
N SER A 46 15.45 9.71 -10.83
CA SER A 46 16.60 9.87 -9.93
C SER A 46 16.48 11.12 -9.04
N ALA A 47 15.95 12.23 -9.57
CA ALA A 47 15.76 13.47 -8.83
C ALA A 47 14.65 13.34 -7.77
N GLU A 48 13.52 12.71 -8.12
CA GLU A 48 12.46 12.44 -7.14
C GLU A 48 12.89 11.44 -6.08
N LEU A 49 13.77 10.49 -6.43
CA LEU A 49 14.34 9.54 -5.48
C LEU A 49 15.22 10.26 -4.46
N GLU A 50 16.10 11.16 -4.93
CA GLU A 50 16.94 12.00 -4.07
C GLU A 50 16.08 12.83 -3.10
N GLU A 51 15.09 13.57 -3.63
CA GLU A 51 14.18 14.37 -2.81
C GLU A 51 13.37 13.51 -1.82
N GLY A 52 12.91 12.34 -2.27
CA GLY A 52 12.13 11.41 -1.44
C GLY A 52 12.93 10.83 -0.28
N VAL A 53 14.20 10.48 -0.52
CA VAL A 53 15.10 9.97 0.53
C VAL A 53 15.43 11.07 1.53
N GLU A 54 15.77 12.27 1.07
CA GLU A 54 16.01 13.42 1.96
C GLU A 54 14.78 13.75 2.82
N PHE A 55 13.59 13.76 2.21
CA PHE A 55 12.34 14.00 2.93
C PHE A 55 12.06 12.95 4.00
N ALA A 56 12.33 11.67 3.70
CA ALA A 56 12.09 10.57 4.62
C ALA A 56 13.09 10.59 5.79
N HIS A 57 14.39 10.70 5.50
CA HIS A 57 15.44 10.71 6.53
C HIS A 57 15.34 11.93 7.45
N SER A 58 14.91 13.09 6.94
CA SER A 58 14.64 14.27 7.80
C SER A 58 13.47 14.10 8.77
N ARG A 59 12.74 12.97 8.68
CA ARG A 59 11.61 12.58 9.55
C ARG A 59 11.81 11.21 10.19
N ASP A 60 13.05 10.74 10.24
CA ASP A 60 13.41 9.43 10.82
C ASP A 60 12.67 8.24 10.16
N ALA A 61 12.25 8.40 8.89
CA ALA A 61 11.60 7.36 8.12
C ALA A 61 12.57 6.72 7.12
N LYS A 62 12.46 5.41 6.93
CA LYS A 62 13.33 4.64 6.01
C LYS A 62 12.74 4.53 4.61
N VAL A 63 13.61 4.34 3.62
CA VAL A 63 13.23 4.15 2.22
C VAL A 63 13.74 2.82 1.70
N TYR A 64 12.83 1.99 1.20
CA TYR A 64 13.14 0.70 0.57
C TYR A 64 12.83 0.73 -0.93
N VAL A 65 13.80 0.36 -1.75
CA VAL A 65 13.64 0.35 -3.22
C VAL A 65 13.39 -1.07 -3.72
N VAL A 66 12.32 -1.29 -4.48
CA VAL A 66 12.05 -2.60 -5.06
C VAL A 66 12.94 -2.87 -6.29
N LEU A 67 13.51 -4.06 -6.33
CA LEU A 67 14.25 -4.66 -7.45
C LEU A 67 13.72 -6.10 -7.66
N ASN A 68 12.40 -6.24 -7.67
CA ASN A 68 11.71 -7.53 -7.51
C ASN A 68 11.08 -8.09 -8.81
N SER A 69 11.45 -7.54 -9.97
CA SER A 69 11.15 -8.17 -11.26
C SER A 69 12.13 -9.29 -11.56
N PHE A 70 11.70 -10.31 -12.30
CA PHE A 70 12.64 -11.28 -12.89
C PHE A 70 13.35 -10.65 -14.08
N LEU A 71 14.67 -10.48 -13.93
CA LEU A 71 15.52 -9.78 -14.90
C LEU A 71 16.16 -10.78 -15.87
N HIS A 72 16.29 -10.38 -17.13
CA HIS A 72 17.13 -11.07 -18.11
C HIS A 72 18.54 -10.48 -18.11
N ASP A 73 19.50 -11.18 -18.71
CA ASP A 73 20.90 -10.72 -18.82
C ASP A 73 21.03 -9.29 -19.37
N SER A 74 20.16 -8.91 -20.32
CA SER A 74 20.14 -7.56 -20.86
C SER A 74 19.78 -6.50 -19.82
N ASP A 75 18.86 -6.82 -18.90
CA ASP A 75 18.40 -5.93 -17.84
C ASP A 75 19.50 -5.76 -16.77
N LEU A 76 20.27 -6.82 -16.49
CA LEU A 76 21.34 -6.79 -15.49
C LEU A 76 22.50 -5.84 -15.85
N ASN A 77 22.67 -5.47 -17.12
CA ASN A 77 23.74 -4.57 -17.56
C ASN A 77 23.63 -3.17 -16.94
N GLU A 78 22.41 -2.68 -16.72
CA GLU A 78 22.13 -1.34 -16.19
C GLU A 78 22.02 -1.33 -14.65
N LEU A 79 21.92 -2.50 -14.03
CA LEU A 79 21.72 -2.61 -12.59
C LEU A 79 22.89 -2.04 -11.77
N PRO A 80 24.18 -2.27 -12.09
CA PRO A 80 25.30 -1.73 -11.30
C PRO A 80 25.31 -0.20 -11.19
N GLU A 81 24.98 0.51 -12.27
CA GLU A 81 24.89 1.98 -12.25
C GLU A 81 23.75 2.43 -11.34
N PHE A 82 22.59 1.77 -11.43
CA PHE A 82 21.47 2.07 -10.55
C PHE A 82 21.80 1.79 -9.07
N LEU A 83 22.48 0.69 -8.75
CA LEU A 83 22.92 0.40 -7.38
C LEU A 83 23.87 1.48 -6.84
N THR A 84 24.80 1.98 -7.68
CA THR A 84 25.70 3.08 -7.31
C THR A 84 24.92 4.36 -6.96
N LEU A 85 23.85 4.65 -7.70
CA LEU A 85 22.93 5.74 -7.37
C LEU A 85 22.25 5.49 -6.00
N LEU A 86 21.70 4.29 -5.77
CA LEU A 86 21.03 3.97 -4.50
C LEU A 86 21.96 4.10 -3.29
N ASP A 87 23.22 3.67 -3.42
CA ASP A 87 24.26 3.82 -2.39
C ASP A 87 24.56 5.30 -2.12
N THR A 88 24.69 6.10 -3.18
CA THR A 88 24.95 7.55 -3.08
C THR A 88 23.83 8.26 -2.34
N LEU A 89 22.59 7.89 -2.64
CA LEU A 89 21.40 8.43 -1.97
C LEU A 89 21.17 7.84 -0.57
N LYS A 90 21.94 6.82 -0.17
CA LYS A 90 21.83 6.12 1.11
C LYS A 90 20.47 5.46 1.33
N VAL A 91 19.92 4.83 0.29
CA VAL A 91 18.72 4.00 0.42
C VAL A 91 18.94 2.91 1.48
N ASP A 92 17.95 2.73 2.37
CA ASP A 92 18.10 1.88 3.56
C ASP A 92 18.13 0.38 3.22
N ALA A 93 17.32 -0.05 2.25
CA ALA A 93 17.30 -1.44 1.78
C ALA A 93 16.74 -1.57 0.36
N VAL A 94 17.02 -2.72 -0.27
CA VAL A 94 16.39 -3.15 -1.52
C VAL A 94 15.53 -4.39 -1.33
N ILE A 95 14.37 -4.43 -1.98
CA ILE A 95 13.43 -5.56 -1.92
C ILE A 95 13.58 -6.40 -3.20
N VAL A 96 14.10 -7.62 -3.09
CA VAL A 96 14.62 -8.42 -4.21
C VAL A 96 14.00 -9.82 -4.23
N SER A 97 13.84 -10.42 -5.40
CA SER A 97 13.32 -11.79 -5.57
C SER A 97 14.25 -12.74 -6.31
N ASP A 98 15.14 -12.21 -7.15
CA ASP A 98 15.98 -12.99 -8.05
C ASP A 98 17.38 -13.23 -7.47
N LEU A 99 17.88 -14.46 -7.62
CA LEU A 99 19.19 -14.89 -7.10
C LEU A 99 20.35 -14.16 -7.78
N GLY A 100 20.26 -13.95 -9.09
CA GLY A 100 21.28 -13.23 -9.86
C GLY A 100 21.34 -11.75 -9.48
N VAL A 101 20.19 -11.13 -9.19
CA VAL A 101 20.10 -9.77 -8.65
C VAL A 101 20.76 -9.68 -7.28
N ILE A 102 20.52 -10.63 -6.37
CA ILE A 102 21.19 -10.67 -5.04
C ILE A 102 22.70 -10.74 -5.19
N GLU A 103 23.21 -11.63 -6.04
CA GLU A 103 24.66 -11.75 -6.27
C GLU A 103 25.24 -10.48 -6.94
N THR A 104 24.47 -9.83 -7.80
CA THR A 104 24.86 -8.54 -8.40
C THR A 104 24.94 -7.44 -7.33
N ILE A 105 23.96 -7.35 -6.43
CA ILE A 105 23.97 -6.39 -5.32
C ILE A 105 25.21 -6.58 -4.47
N LYS A 106 25.49 -7.81 -4.00
CA LYS A 106 26.69 -8.10 -3.19
C LYS A 106 28.00 -7.74 -3.87
N LYS A 107 28.05 -7.81 -5.21
CA LYS A 107 29.25 -7.50 -5.99
C LYS A 107 29.49 -6.00 -6.12
N TYR A 108 28.42 -5.21 -6.25
CA TYR A 108 28.51 -3.78 -6.60
C TYR A 108 28.07 -2.83 -5.49
N SER A 109 27.48 -3.33 -4.40
CA SER A 109 26.86 -2.54 -3.34
C SER A 109 26.87 -3.28 -1.99
N ASN A 110 26.66 -2.54 -0.90
CA ASN A 110 26.46 -3.11 0.44
C ASN A 110 25.06 -2.81 1.00
N ILE A 111 24.12 -2.32 0.18
CA ILE A 111 22.75 -2.04 0.61
C ILE A 111 22.11 -3.29 1.18
N GLU A 112 21.34 -3.11 2.26
CA GLU A 112 20.63 -4.20 2.92
C GLU A 112 19.63 -4.88 1.97
N ILE A 113 19.58 -6.21 1.99
CA ILE A 113 18.70 -7.00 1.11
C ILE A 113 17.52 -7.52 1.92
N HIS A 114 16.32 -7.13 1.50
CA HIS A 114 15.05 -7.67 1.94
C HIS A 114 14.50 -8.61 0.86
N LEU A 115 14.05 -9.80 1.24
CA LEU A 115 13.45 -10.74 0.30
C LEU A 115 12.02 -10.35 -0.01
N SER A 116 11.67 -10.24 -1.29
CA SER A 116 10.32 -9.98 -1.76
C SER A 116 9.42 -11.22 -1.62
N THR A 117 8.12 -11.00 -1.34
CA THR A 117 7.09 -12.07 -1.37
C THR A 117 7.06 -12.84 -2.71
N GLN A 118 7.55 -12.24 -3.79
CA GLN A 118 7.70 -12.85 -5.12
C GLN A 118 8.53 -14.15 -5.07
N ALA A 119 9.45 -14.28 -4.12
CA ALA A 119 10.28 -15.47 -3.90
C ALA A 119 9.56 -16.60 -3.14
N SER A 120 8.31 -16.38 -2.69
CA SER A 120 7.46 -17.38 -2.02
C SER A 120 8.14 -18.11 -0.85
N CYS A 121 8.83 -17.36 0.02
CA CYS A 121 9.37 -17.93 1.25
C CYS A 121 8.24 -18.22 2.25
N LEU A 122 7.97 -19.51 2.48
CA LEU A 122 6.83 -19.99 3.27
C LEU A 122 7.24 -20.93 4.41
N ASN A 123 8.51 -21.29 4.53
CA ASN A 123 8.98 -22.25 5.51
C ASN A 123 10.39 -21.90 6.02
N THR A 124 10.75 -22.53 7.14
CA THR A 124 11.99 -22.29 7.86
C THR A 124 13.24 -22.61 7.04
N GLU A 125 13.25 -23.72 6.30
CA GLU A 125 14.42 -24.15 5.51
C GLU A 125 14.73 -23.14 4.40
N ALA A 126 13.70 -22.67 3.70
CA ALA A 126 13.84 -21.60 2.71
C ALA A 126 14.39 -20.32 3.35
N ALA A 127 13.86 -19.91 4.50
CA ALA A 127 14.32 -18.71 5.20
C ALA A 127 15.80 -18.82 5.63
N LEU A 128 16.24 -19.99 6.10
CA LEU A 128 17.65 -20.25 6.45
C LEU A 128 18.57 -20.14 5.22
N LEU A 129 18.16 -20.67 4.08
CA LEU A 129 18.91 -20.53 2.84
C LEU A 129 19.03 -19.06 2.41
N TRP A 130 17.92 -18.30 2.49
CA TRP A 130 17.95 -16.86 2.20
C TRP A 130 18.87 -16.09 3.15
N LYS A 131 18.92 -16.47 4.43
CA LYS A 131 19.87 -15.92 5.40
C LYS A 131 21.31 -16.16 5.01
N GLU A 132 21.66 -17.38 4.58
CA GLU A 132 23.01 -17.70 4.08
C GLU A 132 23.37 -16.87 2.85
N MET A 133 22.37 -16.54 2.03
CA MET A 133 22.51 -15.61 0.92
C MET A 133 22.59 -14.13 1.32
N GLY A 134 22.64 -13.79 2.60
CA GLY A 134 22.84 -12.43 3.08
C GLY A 134 21.58 -11.57 3.21
N VAL A 135 20.39 -12.16 3.00
CA VAL A 135 19.11 -11.49 3.29
C VAL A 135 19.03 -11.16 4.78
N LYS A 136 18.55 -9.95 5.10
CA LYS A 136 18.35 -9.48 6.50
C LYS A 136 16.90 -9.54 6.95
N ARG A 137 15.97 -9.29 6.02
CA ARG A 137 14.52 -9.32 6.26
C ARG A 137 13.82 -10.14 5.21
N VAL A 138 12.83 -10.93 5.60
CA VAL A 138 12.00 -11.71 4.68
C VAL A 138 10.57 -11.19 4.69
N VAL A 139 10.11 -10.71 3.54
CA VAL A 139 8.68 -10.51 3.28
C VAL A 139 8.08 -11.87 2.98
N LEU A 140 7.41 -12.45 3.98
CA LEU A 140 6.82 -13.78 3.84
C LEU A 140 5.72 -13.80 2.79
N GLY A 141 5.51 -14.98 2.19
CA GLY A 141 4.35 -15.21 1.33
C GLY A 141 3.04 -15.01 2.09
N ARG A 142 1.97 -14.64 1.38
CA ARG A 142 0.68 -14.30 2.02
C ARG A 142 -0.18 -15.53 2.29
N GLU A 143 0.35 -16.70 1.99
CA GLU A 143 -0.28 -18.00 2.14
C GLU A 143 0.00 -18.63 3.52
N ILE A 144 0.80 -17.94 4.36
CA ILE A 144 1.25 -18.39 5.68
C ILE A 144 0.45 -17.77 6.83
N SER A 145 0.34 -18.49 7.94
CA SER A 145 -0.24 -18.00 9.20
C SER A 145 0.76 -17.23 10.06
N LEU A 146 0.25 -16.44 11.02
CA LEU A 146 1.06 -15.76 12.03
C LEU A 146 1.86 -16.73 12.92
N GLN A 147 1.32 -17.93 13.18
CA GLN A 147 2.00 -18.96 13.97
C GLN A 147 3.21 -19.54 13.23
N GLU A 148 3.05 -19.80 11.93
CA GLU A 148 4.15 -20.25 11.09
C GLU A 148 5.20 -19.14 10.90
N ALA A 149 4.78 -17.88 10.74
CA ALA A 149 5.69 -16.73 10.68
C ALA A 149 6.52 -16.58 11.96
N LYS A 150 5.89 -16.71 13.14
CA LYS A 150 6.58 -16.75 14.43
C LYS A 150 7.64 -17.84 14.48
N LYS A 151 7.29 -19.06 14.07
CA LYS A 151 8.24 -20.19 14.02
C LYS A 151 9.42 -19.91 13.07
N ILE A 152 9.17 -19.33 11.90
CA ILE A 152 10.23 -18.95 10.96
C ILE A 152 11.15 -17.90 11.60
N LYS A 153 10.59 -16.88 12.24
CA LYS A 153 11.37 -15.85 12.95
C LYS A 153 12.27 -16.47 14.01
N GLU A 154 11.70 -17.26 14.92
CA GLU A 154 12.43 -17.83 16.06
C GLU A 154 13.59 -18.74 15.63
N ILE A 155 13.41 -19.53 14.57
CA ILE A 155 14.44 -20.46 14.10
C ILE A 155 15.48 -19.75 13.21
N SER A 156 15.02 -18.91 12.27
CA SER A 156 15.93 -18.26 11.32
C SER A 156 16.69 -17.09 11.95
N GLY A 157 16.11 -16.39 12.94
CA GLY A 157 16.65 -15.16 13.49
C GLY A 157 16.73 -14.01 12.48
N LEU A 158 15.97 -14.08 11.38
CA LEU A 158 15.80 -12.99 10.41
C LEU A 158 14.72 -12.02 10.89
N GLU A 159 14.76 -10.79 10.39
CA GLU A 159 13.60 -9.91 10.47
C GLU A 159 12.47 -10.46 9.58
N ILE A 160 11.24 -10.42 10.07
CA ILE A 160 10.05 -10.88 9.37
C ILE A 160 9.15 -9.69 9.07
N GLU A 161 8.79 -9.57 7.81
CA GLU A 161 7.79 -8.65 7.31
C GLU A 161 6.57 -9.43 6.80
N MET A 162 5.38 -8.96 7.16
CA MET A 162 4.12 -9.55 6.70
C MET A 162 3.17 -8.47 6.21
N PHE A 163 2.35 -8.81 5.21
CA PHE A 163 1.27 -7.95 4.81
C PHE A 163 0.21 -7.88 5.91
N ILE A 164 -0.22 -6.68 6.27
CA ILE A 164 -1.35 -6.45 7.19
C ILE A 164 -2.59 -5.93 6.47
N HIS A 165 -2.42 -5.28 5.32
CA HIS A 165 -3.54 -4.71 4.59
C HIS A 165 -3.30 -4.65 3.08
N GLY A 166 -4.37 -4.71 2.31
CA GLY A 166 -4.38 -4.40 0.88
C GLY A 166 -4.69 -5.58 -0.02
N SER A 167 -4.67 -5.33 -1.32
CA SER A 167 -5.20 -6.28 -2.31
C SER A 167 -4.44 -7.60 -2.36
N MET A 168 -5.18 -8.71 -2.39
CA MET A 168 -4.66 -10.08 -2.39
C MET A 168 -4.58 -10.67 -3.80
N CYS A 169 -3.63 -11.59 -3.99
CA CYS A 169 -3.55 -12.42 -5.19
C CYS A 169 -4.44 -13.66 -5.01
N MET A 170 -5.06 -14.12 -6.10
CA MET A 170 -5.77 -15.41 -6.14
C MET A 170 -4.81 -16.60 -6.30
N ALA A 171 -3.64 -16.35 -6.89
CA ALA A 171 -2.55 -17.32 -6.98
C ALA A 171 -1.52 -17.05 -5.88
N TYR A 172 -0.52 -17.94 -5.76
CA TYR A 172 0.69 -17.66 -4.97
C TYR A 172 1.23 -16.28 -5.33
N SER A 173 1.40 -15.45 -4.31
CA SER A 173 1.60 -14.01 -4.44
C SER A 173 2.74 -13.67 -5.40
N GLY A 174 2.39 -13.09 -6.55
CA GLY A 174 3.36 -12.66 -7.56
C GLY A 174 3.82 -13.72 -8.57
N ASN A 175 3.26 -14.93 -8.57
CA ASN A 175 3.65 -16.04 -9.47
C ASN A 175 2.54 -16.45 -10.45
N CYS A 176 1.73 -15.49 -10.90
CA CYS A 176 0.66 -15.76 -11.85
C CYS A 176 1.14 -15.61 -13.29
N VAL A 177 0.59 -16.39 -14.23
CA VAL A 177 0.86 -16.29 -15.68
C VAL A 177 -0.39 -15.94 -16.50
N ILE A 178 -1.56 -15.81 -15.87
CA ILE A 178 -2.84 -15.61 -16.56
C ILE A 178 -2.83 -14.35 -17.43
N SER A 179 -2.16 -13.29 -16.99
CA SER A 179 -2.06 -12.01 -17.70
C SER A 179 -1.30 -12.16 -19.01
N ASN A 180 -0.31 -13.05 -19.06
CA ASN A 180 0.51 -13.33 -20.23
C ASN A 180 -0.37 -13.92 -21.35
N TYR A 181 -1.24 -14.86 -21.00
CA TYR A 181 -2.12 -15.54 -21.96
C TYR A 181 -3.35 -14.73 -22.33
N THR A 182 -3.94 -14.01 -21.37
CA THR A 182 -5.20 -13.29 -21.60
C THR A 182 -4.98 -11.92 -22.22
N GLN A 183 -3.94 -11.19 -21.82
CA GLN A 183 -3.72 -9.80 -22.21
C GLN A 183 -2.37 -9.58 -22.92
N GLY A 184 -1.53 -10.61 -23.08
CA GLY A 184 -0.19 -10.46 -23.67
C GLY A 184 0.77 -9.64 -22.79
N ARG A 185 0.47 -9.47 -21.50
CA ARG A 185 1.25 -8.64 -20.57
C ARG A 185 1.86 -9.52 -19.48
N ASP A 186 3.19 -9.49 -19.36
CA ASP A 186 3.94 -10.34 -18.43
C ASP A 186 3.73 -9.94 -16.96
N SER A 187 2.89 -10.68 -16.22
CA SER A 187 2.58 -10.37 -14.82
C SER A 187 3.79 -10.43 -13.89
N ASN A 188 4.82 -11.20 -14.23
CA ASN A 188 6.02 -11.36 -13.41
C ASN A 188 7.13 -10.36 -13.75
N ARG A 189 6.85 -9.43 -14.68
CA ARG A 189 7.68 -8.25 -15.01
C ARG A 189 6.86 -6.96 -14.98
N GLY A 190 5.83 -6.94 -14.14
CA GLY A 190 4.98 -5.78 -13.86
C GLY A 190 3.82 -5.53 -14.82
N GLY A 191 3.58 -6.45 -15.75
CA GLY A 191 2.46 -6.42 -16.68
C GLY A 191 1.14 -6.98 -16.13
N CYS A 192 0.95 -7.12 -14.81
CA CYS A 192 -0.28 -7.67 -14.26
C CYS A 192 -1.51 -6.83 -14.71
N ALA A 193 -2.39 -7.44 -15.49
CA ALA A 193 -3.63 -6.81 -15.94
C ALA A 193 -4.79 -6.97 -14.96
N HIS A 194 -4.54 -7.58 -13.80
CA HIS A 194 -5.57 -7.98 -12.84
C HIS A 194 -6.65 -8.88 -13.46
N SER A 195 -6.30 -9.81 -14.35
CA SER A 195 -7.28 -10.70 -15.00
C SER A 195 -8.16 -11.46 -14.01
N CYS A 196 -7.63 -11.77 -12.82
CA CYS A 196 -8.39 -12.40 -11.75
C CYS A 196 -9.61 -11.57 -11.28
N ARG A 197 -9.69 -10.29 -11.61
CA ARG A 197 -10.80 -9.39 -11.27
C ARG A 197 -11.84 -9.27 -12.39
N PHE A 198 -11.60 -9.88 -13.55
CA PHE A 198 -12.52 -9.80 -14.67
C PHE A 198 -13.79 -10.63 -14.43
N GLU A 199 -14.84 -10.31 -15.19
CA GLU A 199 -16.05 -11.13 -15.24
C GLU A 199 -15.78 -12.39 -16.08
N TYR A 200 -16.06 -13.56 -15.50
CA TYR A 200 -15.96 -14.84 -16.19
C TYR A 200 -17.35 -15.45 -16.40
N SER A 201 -17.57 -16.10 -17.55
CA SER A 201 -18.77 -16.89 -17.83
C SER A 201 -18.44 -18.37 -17.80
N LEU A 202 -19.20 -19.17 -17.04
CA LEU A 202 -19.07 -20.62 -17.04
C LEU A 202 -20.00 -21.21 -18.11
N ASP A 203 -19.42 -21.98 -19.05
CA ASP A 203 -20.18 -22.76 -20.05
C ASP A 203 -20.25 -24.21 -19.58
N PHE A 204 -21.46 -24.66 -19.24
CA PHE A 204 -21.67 -25.99 -18.70
C PHE A 204 -22.24 -27.00 -19.71
N LYS A 205 -22.19 -26.72 -21.02
CA LYS A 205 -22.75 -27.59 -22.08
C LYS A 205 -22.30 -29.06 -22.05
N ASN A 206 -21.21 -29.39 -21.36
CA ASN A 206 -20.67 -30.74 -21.23
C ASN A 206 -20.84 -31.36 -19.83
N ILE A 207 -21.64 -30.75 -18.96
CA ILE A 207 -21.91 -31.26 -17.60
C ILE A 207 -23.38 -31.68 -17.56
N ASP A 208 -23.63 -33.00 -17.42
CA ASP A 208 -24.93 -33.70 -17.52
C ASP A 208 -26.05 -33.25 -16.53
N LYS A 209 -25.85 -32.13 -15.80
CA LYS A 209 -26.83 -31.56 -14.87
C LYS A 209 -26.83 -30.03 -14.83
N ALA A 210 -26.17 -29.37 -15.76
CA ALA A 210 -26.11 -27.93 -15.72
C ALA A 210 -27.29 -27.29 -16.45
N THR A 211 -27.84 -26.25 -15.83
CA THR A 211 -28.84 -25.36 -16.43
C THR A 211 -28.24 -24.66 -17.65
N ASP A 212 -29.04 -24.40 -18.70
CA ASP A 212 -28.64 -23.63 -19.89
C ASP A 212 -28.29 -22.15 -19.61
N GLU A 213 -28.32 -21.73 -18.34
CA GLU A 213 -28.01 -20.37 -17.91
C GLU A 213 -26.50 -20.13 -17.81
N GLN A 214 -26.02 -19.12 -18.55
CA GLN A 214 -24.67 -18.58 -18.34
C GLN A 214 -24.61 -17.85 -17.00
N VAL A 215 -23.86 -18.41 -16.05
CA VAL A 215 -23.56 -17.74 -14.78
C VAL A 215 -22.33 -16.84 -14.99
N LYS A 216 -22.55 -15.53 -14.91
CA LYS A 216 -21.47 -14.53 -14.77
C LYS A 216 -20.94 -14.59 -13.34
N ALA A 217 -19.63 -14.69 -13.18
CA ALA A 217 -19.01 -14.88 -11.88
C ALA A 217 -17.64 -14.19 -11.78
N TYR A 218 -17.35 -13.68 -10.58
CA TYR A 218 -16.09 -13.05 -10.21
C TYR A 218 -15.24 -13.99 -9.33
N PHE A 219 -15.38 -15.31 -9.53
CA PHE A 219 -14.83 -16.35 -8.63
C PHE A 219 -13.30 -16.35 -8.51
N MET A 220 -12.58 -15.66 -9.41
CA MET A 220 -11.13 -15.47 -9.31
C MET A 220 -10.74 -14.21 -8.54
N SER A 221 -11.70 -13.35 -8.17
CA SER A 221 -11.44 -12.12 -7.46
C SER A 221 -11.29 -12.42 -5.97
N SER A 222 -10.25 -11.85 -5.35
CA SER A 222 -10.01 -11.99 -3.93
C SER A 222 -10.42 -10.71 -3.21
N LYS A 223 -10.95 -10.88 -1.99
CA LYS A 223 -11.15 -9.77 -1.06
C LYS A 223 -9.81 -9.17 -0.65
N ASP A 224 -9.83 -7.92 -0.20
CA ASP A 224 -8.62 -7.27 0.29
C ASP A 224 -8.28 -7.77 1.71
N LEU A 225 -7.01 -7.80 2.08
CA LEU A 225 -6.56 -8.16 3.43
C LEU A 225 -6.85 -6.99 4.39
N GLU A 226 -7.35 -7.29 5.59
CA GLU A 226 -7.45 -6.35 6.71
C GLU A 226 -7.10 -7.01 8.04
N GLY A 227 -5.91 -6.69 8.56
CA GLY A 227 -5.39 -7.25 9.80
C GLY A 227 -5.53 -6.35 11.02
N ILE A 228 -6.32 -5.27 10.98
CA ILE A 228 -6.41 -4.30 12.10
C ILE A 228 -6.80 -4.98 13.43
N ARG A 229 -7.73 -5.95 13.39
CA ARG A 229 -8.12 -6.75 14.56
C ARG A 229 -7.09 -7.78 14.98
N ALA A 230 -6.24 -8.21 14.05
CA ALA A 230 -5.17 -9.17 14.30
C ALA A 230 -3.87 -8.48 14.77
N LEU A 231 -3.83 -7.15 14.84
CA LEU A 231 -2.64 -6.39 15.20
C LEU A 231 -1.95 -6.86 16.50
N PRO A 232 -2.66 -7.20 17.60
CA PRO A 232 -2.01 -7.78 18.78
C PRO A 232 -1.28 -9.08 18.48
N GLU A 233 -1.85 -9.94 17.62
CA GLU A 233 -1.26 -11.22 17.22
C GLU A 233 0.02 -11.02 16.39
N PHE A 234 0.09 -10.00 15.53
CA PHE A 234 1.34 -9.62 14.85
C PHE A 234 2.44 -9.24 15.85
N ILE A 235 2.09 -8.44 16.86
CA ILE A 235 3.03 -7.96 17.88
C ILE A 235 3.52 -9.13 18.76
N GLU A 236 2.61 -10.01 19.18
CA GLU A 236 2.92 -11.22 19.96
C GLU A 236 3.74 -12.25 19.17
N ALA A 237 3.52 -12.35 17.86
CA ALA A 237 4.34 -13.16 16.96
C ALA A 237 5.74 -12.55 16.74
N GLY A 238 5.96 -11.31 17.19
CA GLY A 238 7.22 -10.59 17.05
C GLY A 238 7.50 -10.17 15.62
N ILE A 239 6.49 -9.95 14.79
CA ILE A 239 6.69 -9.43 13.43
C ILE A 239 7.42 -8.09 13.50
N ASP A 240 8.41 -7.85 12.64
CA ASP A 240 9.26 -6.64 12.69
C ASP A 240 8.70 -5.50 11.84
N SER A 241 8.01 -5.85 10.74
CA SER A 241 7.46 -4.88 9.78
C SER A 241 6.07 -5.30 9.30
N LEU A 242 5.13 -4.37 9.36
CA LEU A 242 3.78 -4.48 8.83
C LEU A 242 3.70 -3.78 7.49
N LYS A 243 3.61 -4.58 6.43
CA LYS A 243 3.54 -4.08 5.06
C LYS A 243 2.11 -3.83 4.63
N VAL A 244 1.87 -2.67 4.02
CA VAL A 244 0.61 -2.36 3.34
C VAL A 244 0.81 -2.50 1.83
N GLU A 245 -0.06 -3.24 1.14
CA GLU A 245 -0.08 -3.20 -0.34
C GLU A 245 -0.91 -1.99 -0.82
N GLY A 246 -0.34 -1.16 -1.68
CA GLY A 246 -1.12 -0.16 -2.41
C GLY A 246 -0.29 0.77 -3.29
N ARG A 247 0.83 0.35 -3.89
CA ARG A 247 1.67 1.29 -4.67
C ARG A 247 0.95 1.97 -5.82
N MET A 248 -0.04 1.30 -6.41
CA MET A 248 -0.89 1.85 -7.47
C MET A 248 -2.16 2.54 -6.94
N LYS A 249 -2.39 2.54 -5.63
CA LYS A 249 -3.57 3.17 -5.02
C LYS A 249 -3.39 4.70 -4.94
N SER A 250 -4.48 5.38 -4.61
CA SER A 250 -4.55 6.84 -4.54
C SER A 250 -3.82 7.42 -3.32
N HIS A 251 -3.61 8.73 -3.32
CA HIS A 251 -3.14 9.48 -2.14
C HIS A 251 -4.07 9.28 -0.93
N HIS A 252 -5.39 9.16 -1.17
CA HIS A 252 -6.37 8.84 -0.13
C HIS A 252 -5.99 7.56 0.60
N TYR A 253 -5.72 6.51 -0.17
CA TYR A 253 -5.42 5.20 0.34
C TYR A 253 -4.14 5.23 1.17
N ALA A 254 -3.06 5.81 0.61
CA ALA A 254 -1.78 5.90 1.30
C ALA A 254 -1.88 6.69 2.62
N GLY A 255 -2.56 7.84 2.63
CA GLY A 255 -2.74 8.66 3.83
C GLY A 255 -3.62 8.01 4.88
N THR A 256 -4.82 7.56 4.51
CA THR A 256 -5.78 6.96 5.45
C THR A 256 -5.24 5.69 6.09
N ILE A 257 -4.64 4.78 5.32
CA ILE A 257 -4.06 3.55 5.89
C ILE A 257 -2.86 3.86 6.77
N SER A 258 -1.94 4.73 6.32
CA SER A 258 -0.78 5.07 7.16
C SER A 258 -1.23 5.66 8.50
N LYS A 259 -2.23 6.56 8.46
CA LYS A 259 -2.83 7.14 9.66
C LYS A 259 -3.44 6.09 10.58
N VAL A 260 -4.33 5.26 10.04
CA VAL A 260 -5.09 4.28 10.83
C VAL A 260 -4.14 3.30 11.53
N TYR A 261 -3.19 2.72 10.81
CA TYR A 261 -2.26 1.77 11.42
C TYR A 261 -1.25 2.46 12.34
N SER A 262 -0.79 3.68 12.02
CA SER A 262 0.05 4.46 12.94
C SER A 262 -0.69 4.74 14.25
N ASP A 263 -1.93 5.24 14.18
CA ASP A 263 -2.77 5.51 15.35
C ASP A 263 -3.02 4.24 16.17
N ALA A 264 -3.26 3.10 15.51
CA ALA A 264 -3.46 1.81 16.19
C ALA A 264 -2.18 1.29 16.87
N LEU A 265 -1.03 1.39 16.20
CA LEU A 265 0.28 1.02 16.76
C LEU A 265 0.66 1.91 17.93
N ASN A 266 0.42 3.22 17.83
CA ASN A 266 0.64 4.18 18.90
C ASN A 266 -0.29 3.90 20.10
N HIS A 267 -1.58 3.64 19.84
CA HIS A 267 -2.53 3.27 20.88
C HIS A 267 -2.09 2.00 21.62
N TYR A 268 -1.68 0.96 20.89
CA TYR A 268 -1.19 -0.27 21.50
C TYR A 268 0.10 -0.03 22.30
N ARG A 269 1.04 0.78 21.80
CA ARG A 269 2.26 1.14 22.53
C ARG A 269 1.95 1.78 23.89
N ASP A 270 0.98 2.68 23.91
CA ASP A 270 0.69 3.51 25.06
C ASP A 270 -0.23 2.80 26.09
N ASN A 271 -1.10 1.89 25.63
CA ASN A 271 -2.10 1.22 26.47
C ASN A 271 -1.85 -0.29 26.68
N GLY A 272 -1.10 -0.94 25.79
CA GLY A 272 -0.83 -2.37 25.82
C GLY A 272 -1.96 -3.26 25.29
N ASP A 273 -3.04 -2.67 24.78
CA ASP A 273 -4.19 -3.37 24.23
C ASP A 273 -4.79 -2.62 23.02
N LEU A 274 -5.85 -3.19 22.44
CA LEU A 274 -6.72 -2.48 21.52
C LEU A 274 -8.14 -2.50 22.07
N VAL A 275 -8.70 -1.32 22.35
CA VAL A 275 -10.06 -1.18 22.86
C VAL A 275 -11.08 -1.24 21.72
N SER A 276 -12.20 -1.95 21.92
CA SER A 276 -13.23 -2.16 20.90
C SER A 276 -13.73 -0.89 20.21
N LYS A 277 -13.84 0.24 20.94
CA LYS A 277 -14.32 1.50 20.37
C LYS A 277 -13.35 2.10 19.35
N GLU A 278 -12.05 2.07 19.63
CA GLU A 278 -11.02 2.58 18.73
C GLU A 278 -10.90 1.69 17.49
N VAL A 279 -10.96 0.36 17.67
CA VAL A 279 -10.96 -0.60 16.56
C VAL A 279 -12.14 -0.35 15.62
N LEU A 280 -13.35 -0.16 16.15
CA LEU A 280 -14.53 0.16 15.33
C LEU A 280 -14.37 1.49 14.58
N HIS A 281 -13.73 2.48 15.20
CA HIS A 281 -13.43 3.75 14.55
C HIS A 281 -12.45 3.56 13.38
N TRP A 282 -11.34 2.86 13.59
CA TRP A 282 -10.35 2.59 12.54
C TRP A 282 -10.93 1.78 11.39
N GLU A 283 -11.74 0.75 11.67
CA GLU A 283 -12.46 0.02 10.63
C GLU A 283 -13.38 0.94 9.82
N SER A 284 -14.11 1.83 10.49
CA SER A 284 -14.98 2.79 9.79
C SER A 284 -14.19 3.71 8.85
N GLU A 285 -12.96 4.09 9.23
CA GLU A 285 -12.06 4.88 8.39
C GLU A 285 -11.49 4.06 7.22
N LEU A 286 -11.14 2.79 7.44
CA LEU A 286 -10.72 1.88 6.37
C LEU A 286 -11.85 1.56 5.39
N ARG A 287 -13.12 1.63 5.79
CA ARG A 287 -14.25 1.52 4.83
C ARG A 287 -14.40 2.75 3.92
N LYS A 288 -13.77 3.89 4.24
CA LYS A 288 -13.80 5.12 3.43
C LYS A 288 -12.75 5.15 2.29
N ILE A 289 -12.05 4.05 2.05
CA ILE A 289 -11.15 3.88 0.90
C ILE A 289 -11.68 2.77 -0.01
N THR A 290 -11.28 2.78 -1.30
CA THR A 290 -11.71 1.74 -2.26
C THR A 290 -11.11 0.38 -1.93
N HIS A 291 -11.98 -0.61 -1.71
CA HIS A 291 -11.66 -1.99 -1.33
C HIS A 291 -12.65 -2.98 -1.97
N ARG A 292 -12.37 -4.29 -1.89
CA ARG A 292 -13.23 -5.39 -2.37
C ARG A 292 -13.64 -6.26 -1.18
N ASP A 293 -14.41 -5.71 -0.26
CA ASP A 293 -14.58 -6.27 1.09
C ASP A 293 -13.24 -6.63 1.75
N TYR A 294 -13.32 -7.23 2.92
CA TYR A 294 -12.16 -7.61 3.70
C TYR A 294 -12.21 -9.06 4.16
N THR A 295 -11.01 -9.65 4.26
CA THR A 295 -10.76 -10.97 4.82
C THR A 295 -9.47 -10.92 5.65
N LEU A 296 -9.31 -11.88 6.57
CA LEU A 296 -8.04 -12.14 7.23
C LEU A 296 -7.06 -12.92 6.35
N GLY A 297 -7.50 -13.40 5.18
CA GLY A 297 -6.68 -14.25 4.32
C GLY A 297 -6.16 -15.46 5.09
N SER A 298 -4.86 -15.74 4.98
CA SER A 298 -4.23 -16.85 5.69
C SER A 298 -3.68 -16.52 7.08
N LEU A 299 -3.94 -15.34 7.65
CA LEU A 299 -3.28 -14.88 8.89
C LEU A 299 -3.48 -15.81 10.10
N ARG A 300 -4.62 -16.49 10.18
CA ARG A 300 -4.95 -17.43 11.28
C ARG A 300 -5.10 -18.85 10.78
N GLU A 301 -5.94 -19.03 9.78
CA GLU A 301 -6.23 -20.30 9.11
C GLU A 301 -6.04 -20.11 7.60
N PRO A 302 -5.77 -21.16 6.82
CA PRO A 302 -5.68 -21.05 5.37
C PRO A 302 -6.90 -20.37 4.76
N ALA A 303 -6.66 -19.44 3.82
CA ALA A 303 -7.72 -18.72 3.14
C ALA A 303 -8.75 -19.67 2.49
N GLY A 304 -10.03 -19.47 2.82
CA GLY A 304 -11.15 -20.30 2.36
C GLY A 304 -12.05 -19.58 1.35
N ALA A 305 -13.25 -20.13 1.14
CA ALA A 305 -14.25 -19.56 0.22
C ALA A 305 -14.70 -18.14 0.62
N ASP A 306 -14.59 -17.78 1.89
CA ASP A 306 -14.90 -16.46 2.44
C ASP A 306 -13.92 -15.36 1.96
N SER A 307 -12.75 -15.75 1.43
CA SER A 307 -11.76 -14.84 0.83
C SER A 307 -12.05 -14.47 -0.63
N ILE A 308 -13.05 -15.11 -1.26
CA ILE A 308 -13.47 -14.85 -2.63
C ILE A 308 -14.45 -13.68 -2.64
N TYR A 309 -14.23 -12.74 -3.57
CA TYR A 309 -15.15 -11.63 -3.82
C TYR A 309 -16.04 -11.97 -5.02
N THR A 310 -17.31 -12.30 -4.76
CA THR A 310 -18.24 -12.79 -5.80
C THR A 310 -19.08 -11.68 -6.43
N GLU A 311 -19.04 -10.49 -5.87
CA GLU A 311 -19.83 -9.36 -6.36
C GLU A 311 -19.15 -8.69 -7.56
N ARG A 312 -19.96 -7.97 -8.33
CA ARG A 312 -19.42 -7.06 -9.36
C ARG A 312 -18.62 -5.98 -8.64
N GLU A 313 -17.44 -5.65 -9.15
CA GLU A 313 -16.63 -4.55 -8.62
C GLU A 313 -17.47 -3.27 -8.52
N HIS A 314 -17.98 -2.99 -7.32
CA HIS A 314 -18.39 -1.66 -6.92
C HIS A 314 -17.15 -1.01 -6.32
N GLU A 315 -16.25 -0.51 -7.18
CA GLU A 315 -15.10 0.31 -6.75
C GLU A 315 -15.53 1.69 -6.21
N SER A 316 -16.82 1.93 -5.97
CA SER A 316 -17.31 3.18 -5.39
C SER A 316 -17.12 3.14 -3.87
N SER A 317 -16.03 3.73 -3.41
CA SER A 317 -16.01 4.24 -2.04
C SER A 317 -17.00 5.41 -1.94
N ASP A 318 -17.69 5.52 -0.81
CA ASP A 318 -18.50 6.70 -0.48
C ASP A 318 -17.65 7.96 -0.36
N TYR A 319 -16.31 7.87 -0.45
CA TYR A 319 -15.41 9.00 -0.29
C TYR A 319 -14.35 9.06 -1.39
N VAL A 320 -14.03 10.29 -1.80
CA VAL A 320 -12.94 10.61 -2.72
C VAL A 320 -12.05 11.69 -2.12
N VAL A 321 -10.77 11.73 -2.48
CA VAL A 321 -9.93 12.88 -2.11
C VAL A 321 -10.37 14.07 -2.93
N ALA A 322 -10.96 15.04 -2.24
CA ALA A 322 -11.37 16.32 -2.78
C ALA A 322 -10.14 17.18 -3.08
N GLY A 323 -9.12 17.15 -2.21
CA GLY A 323 -7.90 17.91 -2.44
C GLY A 323 -6.82 17.71 -1.38
N ILE A 324 -5.71 18.44 -1.55
CA ILE A 324 -4.59 18.48 -0.61
C ILE A 324 -4.32 19.93 -0.23
N VAL A 325 -4.14 20.19 1.07
CA VAL A 325 -3.82 21.53 1.58
C VAL A 325 -2.39 21.90 1.19
N LEU A 326 -2.23 22.94 0.37
CA LEU A 326 -0.94 23.50 -0.02
C LEU A 326 -0.47 24.62 0.90
N GLU A 327 -1.41 25.40 1.45
CA GLU A 327 -1.11 26.50 2.37
C GLU A 327 -2.24 26.68 3.38
N VAL A 328 -1.87 27.12 4.60
CA VAL A 328 -2.82 27.43 5.68
C VAL A 328 -2.68 28.91 6.01
N VAL A 329 -3.70 29.71 5.65
CA VAL A 329 -3.78 31.11 6.07
C VAL A 329 -4.69 31.19 7.29
N LYS A 330 -4.06 31.19 8.46
CA LYS A 330 -4.74 31.11 9.77
C LYS A 330 -5.90 32.10 9.88
N ASP A 331 -7.03 31.60 10.38
CA ASP A 331 -8.28 32.34 10.60
C ASP A 331 -8.89 32.96 9.32
N LYS A 332 -8.40 32.58 8.14
CA LYS A 332 -8.89 33.05 6.83
C LYS A 332 -9.31 31.91 5.92
N HIS A 333 -8.37 31.13 5.40
CA HIS A 333 -8.66 30.08 4.43
C HIS A 333 -7.56 29.01 4.36
N LEU A 334 -7.89 27.87 3.77
CA LEU A 334 -6.94 26.88 3.28
C LEU A 334 -6.78 27.07 1.77
N LEU A 335 -5.55 27.06 1.25
CA LEU A 335 -5.31 26.92 -0.18
C LEU A 335 -5.16 25.44 -0.50
N VAL A 336 -5.98 24.94 -1.40
CA VAL A 336 -6.11 23.50 -1.68
C VAL A 336 -5.93 23.24 -3.17
N GLU A 337 -5.12 22.25 -3.50
CA GLU A 337 -5.10 21.67 -4.85
C GLU A 337 -6.25 20.67 -4.96
N VAL A 338 -7.19 20.94 -5.86
CA VAL A 338 -8.36 20.09 -6.08
C VAL A 338 -7.94 18.82 -6.82
N ARG A 339 -8.33 17.66 -6.31
CA ARG A 339 -8.10 16.34 -6.93
C ARG A 339 -9.37 15.71 -7.46
N SER A 340 -10.49 15.89 -6.78
CA SER A 340 -11.82 15.46 -7.22
C SER A 340 -12.79 16.62 -7.08
N ALA A 341 -13.76 16.71 -7.99
CA ALA A 341 -14.75 17.77 -7.96
C ALA A 341 -15.67 17.67 -6.72
N PHE A 342 -15.96 18.83 -6.14
CA PHE A 342 -16.94 19.10 -5.10
C PHE A 342 -17.56 20.49 -5.34
N TYR A 343 -18.70 20.75 -4.72
CA TYR A 343 -19.56 21.91 -4.93
C TYR A 343 -19.70 22.76 -3.66
N PRO A 344 -20.08 24.05 -3.81
CA PRO A 344 -20.40 24.88 -2.66
C PRO A 344 -21.47 24.22 -1.77
N GLY A 345 -21.23 24.20 -0.46
CA GLY A 345 -22.11 23.59 0.54
C GLY A 345 -21.97 22.07 0.71
N ASP A 346 -21.12 21.41 -0.09
CA ASP A 346 -20.76 20.01 0.14
C ASP A 346 -20.11 19.84 1.52
N THR A 347 -20.36 18.67 2.13
CA THR A 347 -19.67 18.27 3.36
C THR A 347 -18.31 17.67 3.01
N LEU A 348 -17.25 18.30 3.53
CA LEU A 348 -15.87 17.87 3.40
C LEU A 348 -15.34 17.41 4.76
N GLU A 349 -14.36 16.52 4.74
CA GLU A 349 -13.61 16.10 5.92
C GLU A 349 -12.14 16.42 5.73
N LEU A 350 -11.58 17.23 6.65
CA LEU A 350 -10.14 17.36 6.81
C LEU A 350 -9.64 16.11 7.55
N VAL A 351 -8.64 15.45 6.98
CA VAL A 351 -7.93 14.33 7.62
C VAL A 351 -6.63 14.88 8.21
N PRO A 352 -6.56 15.22 9.50
CA PRO A 352 -5.33 15.73 10.10
C PRO A 352 -4.32 14.59 10.31
N PHE A 353 -3.03 14.92 10.43
CA PHE A 353 -2.01 13.91 10.77
C PHE A 353 -2.31 13.27 12.13
N ASN A 354 -2.68 14.10 13.11
CA ASN A 354 -2.99 13.67 14.48
C ASN A 354 -4.45 14.02 14.82
N GLY A 355 -5.08 13.17 15.61
CA GLY A 355 -6.47 13.36 16.04
C GLY A 355 -7.51 12.92 14.99
N PRO A 356 -8.81 13.13 15.31
CA PRO A 356 -9.92 12.68 14.47
C PRO A 356 -10.12 13.57 13.25
N CYS A 357 -10.78 13.04 12.23
CA CYS A 357 -11.21 13.83 11.07
C CYS A 357 -12.16 14.96 11.48
N VAL A 358 -12.03 16.11 10.83
CA VAL A 358 -12.84 17.30 11.11
C VAL A 358 -13.77 17.57 9.94
N GLU A 359 -15.07 17.44 10.18
CA GLU A 359 -16.10 17.75 9.20
C GLU A 359 -16.32 19.27 9.09
N PHE A 360 -16.42 19.78 7.86
CA PHE A 360 -16.75 21.17 7.59
C PHE A 360 -17.52 21.31 6.27
N LYS A 361 -18.16 22.46 6.08
CA LYS A 361 -18.90 22.78 4.86
C LYS A 361 -18.03 23.57 3.89
N ALA A 362 -18.12 23.27 2.60
CA ALA A 362 -17.50 24.05 1.53
C ALA A 362 -18.28 25.35 1.25
N ASP A 363 -18.54 26.16 2.28
CA ASP A 363 -19.36 27.37 2.18
C ASP A 363 -18.64 28.55 1.50
N MET A 364 -17.32 28.42 1.32
CA MET A 364 -16.48 29.36 0.59
C MET A 364 -15.62 28.57 -0.41
N MET A 365 -15.68 28.93 -1.68
CA MET A 365 -14.82 28.38 -2.72
C MET A 365 -14.40 29.52 -3.63
N VAL A 366 -13.17 30.00 -3.48
CA VAL A 366 -12.68 31.17 -4.21
C VAL A 366 -11.39 30.81 -4.95
N GLU A 367 -11.32 31.15 -6.24
CA GLU A 367 -10.12 30.93 -7.04
C GLU A 367 -8.98 31.89 -6.64
N THR A 368 -7.80 31.68 -7.22
CA THR A 368 -6.61 32.47 -6.85
C THR A 368 -6.73 33.95 -7.22
N ASP A 369 -7.47 34.27 -8.29
CA ASP A 369 -7.80 35.61 -8.78
C ASP A 369 -8.90 36.33 -7.99
N GLY A 370 -9.63 35.59 -7.13
CA GLY A 370 -10.69 36.14 -6.28
C GLY A 370 -12.11 35.88 -6.80
N GLU A 371 -12.29 35.15 -7.91
CA GLU A 371 -13.62 34.79 -8.39
C GLU A 371 -14.24 33.63 -7.58
N ASP A 372 -15.56 33.66 -7.39
CA ASP A 372 -16.30 32.58 -6.72
C ASP A 372 -16.41 31.34 -7.63
N CYS A 373 -16.04 30.18 -7.09
CA CYS A 373 -16.06 28.92 -7.82
C CYS A 373 -17.36 28.15 -7.56
N GLN A 374 -18.20 28.01 -8.58
CA GLN A 374 -19.48 27.28 -8.49
C GLN A 374 -19.33 25.76 -8.63
N LYS A 375 -18.20 25.30 -9.17
CA LYS A 375 -17.86 23.89 -9.31
C LYS A 375 -16.35 23.73 -9.42
N SER A 376 -15.74 23.05 -8.47
CA SER A 376 -14.32 22.76 -8.53
C SER A 376 -13.99 21.75 -9.63
N ARG A 377 -12.75 21.79 -10.13
CA ARG A 377 -12.23 20.88 -11.15
C ARG A 377 -10.87 20.36 -10.71
N PRO A 378 -10.53 19.10 -11.00
CA PRO A 378 -9.19 18.59 -10.72
C PRO A 378 -8.10 19.49 -11.30
N GLY A 379 -7.04 19.76 -10.53
CA GLY A 379 -5.87 20.54 -10.90
C GLY A 379 -5.96 22.05 -10.64
N ILE A 380 -7.11 22.58 -10.22
CA ILE A 380 -7.21 24.00 -9.86
C ILE A 380 -6.81 24.23 -8.39
N LEU A 381 -6.42 25.47 -8.08
CA LEU A 381 -6.19 25.92 -6.72
C LEU A 381 -7.41 26.66 -6.19
N LEU A 382 -7.94 26.22 -5.06
CA LEU A 382 -9.08 26.87 -4.40
C LEU A 382 -8.77 27.27 -2.97
N LYS A 383 -9.26 28.46 -2.61
CA LYS A 383 -9.37 28.92 -1.23
C LYS A 383 -10.68 28.38 -0.66
N ILE A 384 -10.60 27.60 0.40
CA ILE A 384 -11.75 27.03 1.12
C ILE A 384 -11.71 27.43 2.61
N PRO A 385 -12.79 27.22 3.41
CA PRO A 385 -12.82 27.66 4.80
C PRO A 385 -11.64 27.16 5.61
N TYR A 386 -11.10 28.03 6.45
CA TYR A 386 -10.10 27.64 7.41
C TYR A 386 -10.66 26.60 8.39
N VAL A 387 -9.92 25.52 8.58
CA VAL A 387 -10.20 24.50 9.59
C VAL A 387 -9.13 24.59 10.67
N LYS A 388 -9.54 24.64 11.94
CA LYS A 388 -8.62 24.73 13.07
C LYS A 388 -7.66 23.53 13.06
N GLU A 389 -6.37 23.78 13.30
CA GLU A 389 -5.32 22.74 13.35
C GLU A 389 -4.99 22.09 12.00
N ALA A 390 -5.54 22.59 10.89
CA ALA A 390 -5.10 22.21 9.56
C ALA A 390 -3.62 22.54 9.35
N MET A 391 -2.93 21.63 8.68
CA MET A 391 -1.53 21.76 8.29
C MET A 391 -1.39 21.58 6.78
N GLN A 392 -0.32 22.13 6.22
CA GLN A 392 0.11 21.79 4.86
C GLN A 392 0.22 20.26 4.74
N TRP A 393 -0.13 19.73 3.56
CA TRP A 393 -0.21 18.31 3.23
C TRP A 393 -1.36 17.52 3.87
N ASN A 394 -2.23 18.15 4.66
CA ASN A 394 -3.46 17.47 5.07
C ASN A 394 -4.34 17.17 3.84
N LEU A 395 -4.86 15.95 3.81
CA LEU A 395 -5.84 15.51 2.83
C LEU A 395 -7.21 16.06 3.21
N ILE A 396 -7.98 16.41 2.19
CA ILE A 396 -9.40 16.70 2.31
C ILE A 396 -10.15 15.67 1.46
N ARG A 397 -11.14 15.02 2.05
CA ARG A 397 -12.02 14.09 1.34
C ARG A 397 -13.45 14.60 1.33
N ALA A 398 -14.16 14.27 0.26
CA ALA A 398 -15.58 14.56 0.12
C ALA A 398 -16.35 13.24 0.14
N LYS A 399 -17.54 13.26 0.74
CA LYS A 399 -18.50 12.17 0.59
C LYS A 399 -19.13 12.27 -0.80
N VAL A 400 -19.02 11.23 -1.61
CA VAL A 400 -19.66 11.13 -2.91
C VAL A 400 -21.15 10.95 -2.68
N LEU A 401 -21.94 11.98 -2.98
CA LEU A 401 -23.40 11.85 -3.06
C LEU A 401 -23.71 11.06 -4.35
N GLN A 402 -24.26 9.85 -4.20
CA GLN A 402 -24.73 9.03 -5.32
C GLN A 402 -25.95 9.65 -6.00
#